data_AF-A0A0M6YBW6-F1
#
_entry.id   AF-A0A0M6YBW6-F1
#
_cell.length_a   1.000
_cell.length_b   1.000
_cell.length_c   1.000
_cell.angle_alpha   90.00
_cell.angle_beta   90.00
_cell.angle_gamma   90.00
#
_symmetry.space_group_name_H-M   'P 1'
#
loop_
_entity.id
_entity.type
_entity.pdbx_description
1 polymer ?
#
loop_
_entity_poly.entity_id
_entity_poly.type
_entity_poly.pdbx_seq_one_letter_code
_entity_poly.pdbx_strand_id
1 'polypeptide(L)'
;MIDDLKSLLHIDGWQPIETAPKDGTPILLLQGSIIGLFYYGTEPELVNVHGEPMGPTWIGTVIVSDLVHNDTGRKMIKIIGSEATHWAPLPALPAKADRP
;
A
#
# COMPACT_ATOMS: atom_id res chain seq x y z
N MET A 1 -19.04 -3.92 6.88
CA MET A 1 -17.93 -4.69 6.26
C MET A 1 -16.77 -3.79 5.83
N ILE A 2 -16.91 -2.89 4.84
CA ILE A 2 -15.89 -1.85 4.58
C ILE A 2 -15.83 -0.84 5.73
N ASP A 3 -16.97 -0.49 6.33
CA ASP A 3 -17.06 0.49 7.42
C ASP A 3 -16.43 0.02 8.74
N ASP A 4 -16.38 -1.29 8.98
CA ASP A 4 -15.73 -1.86 10.17
C ASP A 4 -14.20 -1.83 10.05
N LEU A 5 -13.66 -2.11 8.86
CA LEU A 5 -12.22 -2.04 8.59
C LEU A 5 -11.74 -0.58 8.73
N LYS A 6 -12.51 0.32 8.12
CA LYS A 6 -12.41 1.77 8.23
C LYS A 6 -12.42 2.24 9.70
N SER A 7 -13.37 1.79 10.50
CA SER A 7 -13.45 2.14 11.93
C SER A 7 -12.31 1.55 12.77
N LEU A 8 -11.82 0.34 12.44
CA LEU A 8 -10.67 -0.30 13.09
C LEU A 8 -9.34 0.46 12.83
N LEU A 9 -9.27 1.20 11.73
CA LEU A 9 -8.06 1.87 11.27
C LEU A 9 -8.01 3.38 11.56
N HIS A 10 -9.04 3.96 12.18
CA HIS A 10 -9.19 5.41 12.32
C HIS A 10 -8.98 6.12 10.96
N ILE A 11 -9.98 6.08 10.07
CA ILE A 11 -9.94 6.69 8.71
C ILE A 11 -9.66 8.21 8.70
N ASP A 12 -9.39 8.86 9.83
CA ASP A 12 -8.99 10.25 9.84
C ASP A 12 -7.60 10.40 9.23
N GLY A 13 -7.50 11.01 8.05
CA GLY A 13 -6.23 11.30 7.37
C GLY A 13 -5.96 10.57 6.06
N TRP A 14 -6.88 9.69 5.61
CA TRP A 14 -6.80 9.11 4.27
C TRP A 14 -7.18 10.14 3.19
N GLN A 15 -6.44 10.13 2.08
CA GLN A 15 -6.58 11.08 0.98
C GLN A 15 -6.76 10.33 -0.35
N PRO A 16 -7.38 10.94 -1.39
CA PRO A 16 -7.51 10.32 -2.70
C PRO A 16 -6.14 9.94 -3.27
N ILE A 17 -6.02 8.76 -3.89
CA ILE A 17 -4.74 8.24 -4.41
C ILE A 17 -4.03 9.20 -5.38
N GLU A 18 -4.79 10.04 -6.10
CA GLU A 18 -4.27 11.02 -7.06
C GLU A 18 -3.40 12.09 -6.39
N THR A 19 -3.59 12.29 -5.09
CA THR A 19 -2.85 13.25 -4.26
C THR A 19 -1.61 12.64 -3.58
N ALA A 20 -1.39 11.34 -3.73
CA ALA A 20 -0.29 10.65 -3.07
C ALA A 20 1.07 11.12 -3.59
N PRO A 21 2.10 11.18 -2.72
CA PRO A 21 3.44 11.56 -3.11
C PRO A 21 4.03 10.51 -4.08
N LYS A 22 4.51 10.98 -5.24
CA LYS A 22 5.14 10.14 -6.29
C LYS A 22 6.67 10.28 -6.31
N ASP A 23 7.24 10.61 -5.16
CA ASP A 23 8.67 10.88 -4.96
C ASP A 23 9.42 9.69 -4.32
N GLY A 24 8.78 8.54 -4.20
CA GLY A 24 9.31 7.36 -3.53
C GLY A 24 9.07 7.32 -2.02
N THR A 25 8.37 8.32 -1.45
CA THR A 25 7.95 8.30 -0.05
C THR A 25 7.06 7.08 0.23
N PRO A 26 7.37 6.25 1.24
CA PRO A 26 6.51 5.14 1.63
C PRO A 26 5.20 5.61 2.26
N ILE A 27 4.09 4.99 1.85
CA ILE A 27 2.72 5.30 2.27
C ILE A 27 1.92 4.02 2.51
N LEU A 28 0.78 4.16 3.19
CA LEU A 28 -0.25 3.13 3.18
C LEU A 28 -1.16 3.33 1.98
N LEU A 29 -1.51 2.24 1.28
CA LEU A 29 -2.50 2.25 0.21
C LEU A 29 -3.69 1.38 0.57
N LEU A 30 -4.88 1.83 0.16
CA LEU A 30 -6.13 1.11 0.24
C LEU A 30 -6.61 0.76 -1.18
N GLN A 31 -6.74 -0.53 -1.46
CA GLN A 31 -7.35 -1.07 -2.67
C GLN A 31 -8.44 -2.07 -2.30
N GLY A 32 -9.71 -1.73 -2.53
CA GLY A 32 -10.83 -2.54 -2.07
C GLY A 32 -10.75 -2.80 -0.57
N SER A 33 -10.52 -4.06 -0.19
CA SER A 33 -10.34 -4.51 1.20
C SER A 33 -8.88 -4.80 1.60
N ILE A 34 -7.93 -4.38 0.77
CA ILE A 34 -6.50 -4.59 0.96
C ILE A 34 -5.85 -3.31 1.47
N ILE A 35 -5.01 -3.45 2.49
CA ILE A 35 -4.08 -2.41 2.93
C ILE A 35 -2.66 -2.93 2.86
N GLY A 36 -1.77 -2.11 2.33
CA GLY A 36 -0.35 -2.42 2.32
C GLY A 36 0.54 -1.19 2.37
N LEU A 37 1.83 -1.45 2.51
CA LEU A 37 2.90 -0.45 2.49
C LEU A 37 3.48 -0.39 1.08
N PHE A 38 3.44 0.80 0.47
CA PHE A 38 3.87 1.01 -0.91
C PHE A 38 4.70 2.29 -1.05
N TYR A 39 5.47 2.36 -2.13
CA TYR A 39 6.12 3.56 -2.62
C TYR A 39 5.93 3.65 -4.15
N TYR A 40 6.04 4.86 -4.71
CA TYR A 40 5.99 5.04 -6.16
C TYR A 40 7.40 4.94 -6.75
N GLY A 41 7.59 4.09 -7.75
CA GLY A 41 8.91 3.91 -8.36
C GLY A 41 8.90 2.99 -9.58
N THR A 42 10.09 2.69 -10.08
CA THR A 42 10.32 1.79 -11.22
C THR A 42 11.16 0.61 -10.77
N GLU A 43 10.76 -0.60 -11.13
CA GLU A 43 11.60 -1.80 -10.98
C GLU A 43 12.03 -2.29 -12.38
N PRO A 44 13.29 -2.06 -12.78
CA PRO A 44 13.79 -2.37 -14.12
C PRO A 44 13.71 -3.86 -14.49
N GLU A 45 13.72 -4.72 -13.49
CA GLU A 45 13.62 -6.18 -13.66
C GLU A 45 12.20 -6.63 -14.02
N LEU A 46 11.20 -5.74 -13.88
CA LEU A 46 9.81 -6.07 -14.12
C LEU A 46 9.37 -5.54 -15.47
N VAL A 47 8.85 -6.48 -16.27
CA VAL A 47 8.31 -6.22 -17.60
C VAL A 47 6.79 -6.42 -17.62
N ASN A 48 6.10 -5.73 -18.52
CA ASN A 48 4.67 -5.90 -18.75
C ASN A 48 4.39 -7.25 -19.45
N VAL A 49 3.12 -7.54 -19.72
CA VAL A 49 2.70 -8.79 -20.40
C VAL A 49 3.28 -8.95 -21.82
N HIS A 50 3.82 -7.88 -22.39
CA HIS A 50 4.48 -7.86 -23.70
C HIS A 50 6.01 -7.95 -23.61
N GLY A 51 6.58 -8.08 -22.40
CA GLY A 51 8.02 -8.16 -22.19
C GLY A 51 8.74 -6.81 -22.20
N GLU A 52 8.01 -5.70 -22.16
CA GLU A 52 8.58 -4.35 -22.16
C GLU A 52 8.79 -3.85 -20.72
N PRO A 53 9.84 -3.06 -20.44
CA PRO A 53 10.06 -2.48 -19.12
C PRO A 53 8.81 -1.74 -18.63
N MET A 54 8.41 -2.02 -17.39
CA MET A 54 7.27 -1.32 -16.80
C MET A 54 7.63 0.13 -16.50
N GLY A 55 6.68 1.03 -16.79
CA GLY A 55 6.74 2.41 -16.30
C GLY A 55 6.57 2.50 -14.78
N PRO A 56 6.76 3.70 -14.20
CA PRO A 56 6.63 3.91 -12.76
C PRO A 56 5.24 3.52 -12.23
N THR A 57 5.20 2.81 -11.10
CA THR A 57 3.96 2.31 -10.46
C THR A 57 4.12 2.25 -8.93
N TRP A 58 3.02 1.96 -8.24
CA TRP A 58 3.05 1.61 -6.82
C TRP A 58 3.66 0.23 -6.62
N ILE A 59 4.69 0.15 -5.78
CA ILE A 59 5.46 -1.06 -5.48
C ILE A 59 5.46 -1.24 -3.96
N GLY A 60 5.17 -2.45 -3.49
CA GLY A 60 5.04 -2.67 -2.06
C GLY A 60 4.54 -4.05 -1.67
N THR A 61 4.15 -4.17 -0.40
CA THR A 61 3.66 -5.39 0.21
C THR A 61 2.31 -5.18 0.85
N VAL A 62 1.45 -6.19 0.74
CA VAL A 62 0.17 -6.22 1.46
C VAL A 62 0.41 -6.59 2.92
N ILE A 63 -0.27 -5.87 3.82
CA ILE A 63 -0.20 -6.04 5.28
C ILE A 63 -1.51 -6.65 5.79
N VAL A 64 -2.65 -6.18 5.28
CA VAL A 64 -3.99 -6.67 5.64
C VAL A 64 -4.78 -6.93 4.37
N SER A 65 -5.47 -8.06 4.33
CA SER A 65 -6.42 -8.38 3.26
C SER A 65 -7.48 -9.31 3.85
N ASP A 66 -8.76 -9.02 3.60
CA ASP A 66 -9.86 -9.96 3.88
C ASP A 66 -9.90 -11.12 2.87
N LEU A 67 -9.16 -11.02 1.75
CA LEU A 67 -9.06 -12.03 0.69
C LEU A 67 -7.98 -13.09 0.97
N VAL A 68 -7.25 -13.02 2.09
CA VAL A 68 -6.17 -13.97 2.40
C VAL A 68 -6.62 -14.92 3.51
N HIS A 69 -7.22 -16.05 3.12
CA HIS A 69 -6.96 -17.29 3.85
C HIS A 69 -5.47 -17.60 3.67
N ASN A 70 -4.76 -17.69 4.79
CA ASN A 70 -3.35 -18.07 4.84
C ASN A 70 -3.17 -19.45 4.20
N ASP A 71 -2.80 -19.49 2.93
CA ASP A 71 -2.04 -20.61 2.41
C ASP A 71 -0.94 -20.09 1.48
N THR A 72 0.29 -20.34 1.93
CA THR A 72 1.57 -20.15 1.23
C THR A 72 2.12 -18.71 1.12
N GLY A 73 2.99 -18.38 2.10
CA GLY A 73 4.24 -17.65 1.96
C GLY A 73 4.30 -16.42 1.05
N ARG A 74 4.49 -15.23 1.65
CA ARG A 74 5.07 -14.01 1.03
C ARG A 74 4.83 -13.88 -0.48
N LYS A 75 3.59 -13.76 -0.92
CA LYS A 75 3.32 -13.17 -2.23
C LYS A 75 3.47 -11.67 -2.10
N MET A 76 4.53 -11.11 -2.68
CA MET A 76 4.52 -9.69 -3.04
C MET A 76 3.35 -9.49 -4.00
N ILE A 77 2.23 -8.98 -3.49
CA ILE A 77 1.12 -8.56 -4.34
C ILE A 77 1.55 -7.23 -4.94
N LYS A 78 2.05 -7.29 -6.18
CA LYS A 78 2.30 -6.10 -6.98
C LYS A 78 0.94 -5.53 -7.40
N ILE A 79 0.57 -4.39 -6.85
CA ILE A 79 -0.60 -3.63 -7.33
C ILE A 79 -0.19 -2.98 -8.65
N ILE A 80 -0.40 -3.71 -9.76
CA ILE A 80 -0.22 -3.18 -11.10
C ILE A 80 -1.52 -2.48 -11.50
N GLY A 81 -1.52 -1.15 -11.50
CA GLY A 81 -2.56 -0.37 -12.15
C GLY A 81 -3.87 -0.19 -11.35
N SER A 82 -4.10 1.05 -10.95
CA SER A 82 -5.41 1.74 -10.91
C SER A 82 -6.46 1.43 -9.84
N GLU A 83 -6.40 0.33 -9.09
CA GLU A 83 -7.49 0.05 -8.12
C GLU A 83 -7.24 0.57 -6.70
N ALA A 84 -6.04 1.06 -6.41
CA ALA A 84 -5.81 1.81 -5.16
C ALA A 84 -6.66 3.09 -5.23
N THR A 85 -7.48 3.32 -4.21
CA THR A 85 -8.42 4.45 -4.19
C THR A 85 -7.99 5.54 -3.21
N HIS A 86 -7.29 5.16 -2.14
CA HIS A 86 -6.89 6.08 -1.08
C HIS A 86 -5.49 5.76 -0.57
N TRP A 87 -4.86 6.77 0.03
CA TRP A 87 -3.58 6.64 0.72
C TRP A 87 -3.57 7.36 2.07
N ALA A 88 -2.64 6.97 2.94
CA ALA A 88 -2.33 7.70 4.18
C ALA A 88 -0.81 7.72 4.43
N PRO A 89 -0.27 8.76 5.09
CA PRO A 89 1.12 8.74 5.52
C PRO A 89 1.34 7.62 6.55
N LEU A 90 2.58 7.15 6.68
CA LEU A 90 2.91 6.25 7.76
C LEU A 90 2.72 6.93 9.11
N PRO A 91 2.13 6.25 10.11
CA PRO A 91 1.99 6.81 11.44
C PRO A 91 3.38 7.13 11.99
N ALA A 92 3.50 8.27 12.68
CA ALA A 92 4.74 8.61 13.37
C ALA A 92 5.10 7.45 14.32
N LEU A 93 6.38 7.05 14.30
CA LEU A 93 6.87 6.12 15.31
C LEU A 93 6.53 6.69 16.69
N PRO A 94 6.02 5.88 17.63
CA PRO A 94 5.82 6.36 18.99
C PRO A 94 7.14 6.94 19.47
N ALA A 95 7.09 8.18 19.96
CA ALA A 95 8.26 8.82 20.57
C ALA A 95 8.85 7.80 21.53
N LYS A 96 10.14 7.48 21.34
CA LYS A 96 10.88 6.52 22.14
C LYS A 96 10.49 6.75 23.59
N ALA A 97 9.76 5.80 24.18
CA ALA A 97 9.34 5.92 25.56
C ALA A 97 10.62 6.18 26.35
N ASP A 98 10.75 7.37 26.92
CA ASP A 98 11.79 7.68 27.90
C ASP A 98 11.56 6.65 29.01
N ARG A 99 12.35 5.59 28.96
CA ARG A 99 12.35 4.57 29.98
C ARG A 99 12.99 5.25 31.20
N PRO A 100 12.27 5.36 32.32
CA PRO A 100 12.83 5.95 33.54
C PRO A 100 14.04 5.15 34.05
#